data_AF-A0A2D5UFR3-F1
#
_entry.id   AF-A0A2D5UFR3-F1
#
_cell.length_a   1.000
_cell.length_b   1.000
_cell.length_c   1.000
_cell.angle_alpha   90.00
_cell.angle_beta   90.00
_cell.angle_gamma   90.00
#
_symmetry.space_group_name_H-M   'P 1'
#
loop_
_entity.id
_entity.type
_entity.pdbx_description
1 polymer ?
#
loop_
_entity_poly.entity_id
_entity_poly.type
_entity_poly.pdbx_seq_one_letter_code
_entity_poly.pdbx_strand_id
1 'polypeptide(L)' 'GSYNLTQTELSMKLLDRKMGHVRDAAAPVLCTGNTGCQIQIGFGAREREMDLRVVHPLVLLDEAYRAGGFYEGARLP' A
#
# COMPACT_ATOMS: atom_id res chain seq x y z
N GLY A 1 -7.34 9.39 0.72
CA GLY A 1 -7.37 10.41 -0.35
C GLY A 1 -7.48 11.79 0.28
N SER A 2 -8.11 12.76 -0.38
CA SER A 2 -8.24 14.15 0.09
C SER A 2 -8.86 14.33 1.48
N TYR A 3 -9.61 13.34 1.96
CA TYR A 3 -10.28 13.39 3.27
C TYR A 3 -9.29 13.41 4.44
N ASN A 4 -8.04 13.00 4.23
CA ASN A 4 -6.98 13.20 5.23
C ASN A 4 -6.67 14.70 5.49
N LEU A 5 -7.05 15.59 4.58
CA LEU A 5 -6.90 17.05 4.71
C LEU A 5 -8.24 17.73 5.01
N THR A 6 -9.30 17.34 4.30
CA THR A 6 -10.60 18.02 4.40
C THR A 6 -11.48 17.50 5.54
N GLN A 7 -11.24 16.27 6.02
CA GLN A 7 -12.03 15.60 7.06
C GLN A 7 -11.13 14.75 7.98
N THR A 8 -10.09 15.38 8.53
CA THR A 8 -8.98 14.71 9.24
C THR A 8 -9.47 13.75 10.33
N GLU A 9 -10.39 14.17 11.20
CA GLU A 9 -10.88 13.35 12.31
C GLU A 9 -11.56 12.06 11.84
N LEU A 10 -12.45 12.16 10.84
CA LEU A 10 -13.09 10.99 10.24
C LEU A 10 -12.06 10.09 9.58
N SER A 11 -11.12 10.68 8.87
CA SER A 11 -10.03 9.99 8.19
C SER A 11 -9.20 9.15 9.18
N MET A 12 -8.89 9.71 10.35
CA MET A 12 -8.15 9.01 11.41
C MET A 12 -8.95 7.85 12.02
N LYS A 13 -10.26 8.02 12.26
CA LYS A 13 -11.14 6.93 12.72
C LYS A 13 -11.18 5.77 11.71
N LEU A 14 -11.25 6.10 10.42
CA LEU A 14 -11.22 5.11 9.35
C LEU A 14 -9.86 4.41 9.25
N LEU A 15 -8.75 5.15 9.44
CA LEU A 15 -7.42 4.58 9.47
C LEU A 15 -7.31 3.55 10.60
N ASP A 16 -7.70 3.91 11.82
CA ASP A 16 -7.59 3.02 12.97
C ASP A 16 -8.35 1.70 12.75
N ARG A 17 -9.60 1.77 12.28
CA ARG A 17 -10.39 0.59 11.91
C ARG A 17 -9.69 -0.27 10.85
N LYS A 18 -9.16 0.35 9.79
CA LYS A 18 -8.46 -0.37 8.72
C LYS A 18 -7.21 -1.07 9.24
N MET A 19 -6.41 -0.40 10.06
CA MET A 19 -5.18 -1.00 10.61
C MET A 19 -5.47 -2.19 11.51
N GLY A 20 -6.61 -2.20 12.22
CA GLY A 20 -7.09 -3.39 12.92
C GLY A 20 -7.23 -4.59 11.98
N HIS A 21 -7.96 -4.43 10.88
CA HIS A 21 -8.13 -5.50 9.89
C HIS A 21 -6.82 -5.89 9.19
N VAL A 22 -5.95 -4.92 8.90
CA VAL A 22 -4.65 -5.18 8.26
C VAL A 22 -3.76 -6.04 9.15
N ARG A 23 -3.75 -5.76 10.46
CA ARG A 23 -3.04 -6.60 11.44
C ARG A 23 -3.62 -8.01 11.48
N ASP A 24 -4.95 -8.12 11.54
CA ASP A 24 -5.62 -9.42 11.65
C ASP A 24 -5.43 -10.27 10.37
N ALA A 25 -5.27 -9.63 9.20
CA ALA A 25 -4.97 -10.31 7.94
C ALA A 25 -3.53 -10.86 7.87
N ALA A 26 -2.61 -10.37 8.72
CA ALA A 26 -1.21 -10.78 8.79
C ALA A 26 -0.48 -10.82 7.44
N ALA A 27 -0.90 -9.98 6.49
CA ALA A 27 -0.30 -9.93 5.17
C ALA A 27 1.02 -9.12 5.22
N PRO A 28 2.11 -9.60 4.61
CA PRO A 28 3.39 -8.88 4.59
C PRO A 28 3.37 -7.68 3.62
N VAL A 29 2.42 -7.66 2.68
CA VAL A 29 2.30 -6.62 1.65
C VAL A 29 0.84 -6.19 1.51
N LEU A 30 0.61 -4.87 1.44
CA LEU A 30 -0.67 -4.27 1.06
C LEU A 30 -0.48 -3.42 -0.19
N CYS A 31 -1.24 -3.71 -1.25
CA CYS A 31 -1.23 -2.90 -2.47
C CYS A 31 -2.44 -1.97 -2.57
N THR A 32 -2.23 -0.72 -3.00
CA THR A 32 -3.31 0.25 -3.27
C THR A 32 -2.94 1.18 -4.42
N GLY A 33 -3.86 1.36 -5.37
CA GLY A 33 -3.71 2.30 -6.49
C GLY A 33 -3.97 3.77 -6.12
N ASN A 34 -4.50 4.03 -4.93
CA ASN A 34 -4.78 5.38 -4.46
C ASN A 34 -3.63 5.91 -3.61
N THR A 35 -2.89 6.92 -4.11
CA THR A 35 -1.73 7.52 -3.42
C THR A 35 -2.07 8.01 -2.01
N GLY A 36 -3.26 8.62 -1.83
CA GLY A 36 -3.68 9.09 -0.52
C GLY A 36 -3.92 7.94 0.47
N CYS A 37 -4.44 6.81 0.01
CA CYS A 37 -4.54 5.60 0.85
C CYS A 37 -3.15 5.01 1.14
N GLN A 38 -2.24 5.02 0.16
CA GLN A 38 -0.87 4.55 0.34
C GLN A 38 -0.15 5.32 1.45
N ILE A 39 -0.21 6.66 1.41
CA ILE A 39 0.38 7.52 2.44
C ILE A 39 -0.27 7.26 3.80
N GLN A 40 -1.60 7.20 3.84
CA GLN A 40 -2.33 7.10 5.09
C GLN A 40 -2.17 5.74 5.78
N ILE A 41 -2.21 4.64 5.02
CA ILE A 41 -1.98 3.29 5.54
C ILE A 41 -0.50 3.11 5.90
N GLY A 42 0.42 3.63 5.08
CA GLY A 42 1.86 3.62 5.40
C GLY A 42 2.17 4.36 6.69
N PHE A 43 1.54 5.52 6.91
CA PHE A 43 1.59 6.22 8.20
C PHE A 43 1.03 5.34 9.33
N GLY A 44 -0.15 4.74 9.16
CA GLY A 44 -0.76 3.88 10.17
C GLY A 44 0.05 2.64 10.53
N ALA A 45 0.77 2.06 9.57
CA ALA A 45 1.68 0.94 9.77
C ALA A 45 2.92 1.36 10.56
N ARG A 46 3.53 2.49 10.21
CA ARG A 46 4.69 3.06 10.92
C ARG A 46 4.35 3.41 12.38
N GLU A 47 3.22 4.08 12.62
CA GLU A 47 2.78 4.44 13.97
C GLU A 47 2.49 3.23 14.87
N ARG A 48 2.19 2.07 14.27
CA ARG A 48 1.90 0.81 14.97
C ARG A 48 3.07 -0.18 14.91
N GLU A 49 4.24 0.28 14.44
CA GLU A 49 5.46 -0.53 14.32
C GLU A 49 5.24 -1.85 13.56
N MET A 50 4.35 -1.83 12.55
CA MET A 50 4.03 -3.00 11.77
C MET A 50 5.06 -3.22 10.67
N ASP A 51 5.54 -4.45 10.54
CA ASP A 51 6.32 -4.90 9.37
C ASP A 51 5.39 -5.13 8.18
N LEU A 52 4.91 -4.04 7.58
CA LEU A 52 3.99 -4.05 6.45
C LEU A 52 4.54 -3.22 5.29
N ARG A 53 4.73 -3.87 4.15
CA ARG A 53 5.11 -3.20 2.90
C ARG A 53 3.87 -2.66 2.18
N VAL A 54 3.69 -1.34 2.15
CA VAL A 54 2.55 -0.69 1.46
C VAL A 54 3.00 -0.16 0.09
N VAL A 55 2.42 -0.67 -1.00
CA VAL A 55 2.89 -0.39 -2.38
C VAL A 55 1.77 -0.02 -3.34
N HIS A 56 2.15 0.62 -4.45
CA HIS A 56 1.28 0.72 -5.62
C HIS A 56 1.29 -0.62 -6.39
N PRO A 57 0.16 -1.10 -6.95
CA PRO A 57 0.12 -2.35 -7.71
C PRO A 57 1.14 -2.44 -8.84
N LEU A 58 1.47 -1.33 -9.49
CA LEU A 58 2.52 -1.28 -10.53
C LEU A 58 3.90 -1.70 -10.02
N VAL A 59 4.22 -1.48 -8.74
CA VAL A 59 5.50 -1.94 -8.16
C VAL A 59 5.53 -3.46 -8.16
N LEU A 60 4.43 -4.12 -7.82
CA LEU A 60 4.36 -5.59 -7.84
C LEU A 60 4.42 -6.13 -9.27
N LEU A 61 3.83 -5.44 -10.24
CA LEU A 61 3.93 -5.81 -11.65
C LEU A 61 5.36 -5.66 -12.19
N ASP A 62 6.04 -4.55 -11.88
CA ASP A 62 7.45 -4.33 -12.25
C ASP A 62 8.35 -5.42 -11.64
N GLU A 63 8.15 -5.75 -10.36
CA GLU A 63 8.87 -6.84 -9.68
C GLU A 63 8.62 -8.19 -10.36
N ALA A 64 7.37 -8.50 -10.70
CA ALA A 64 7.00 -9.73 -11.38
C ALA A 64 7.61 -9.82 -12.79
N TYR A 65 7.60 -8.73 -13.56
CA TYR A 65 8.16 -8.71 -14.91
C TYR A 65 9.68 -8.83 -14.90
N ARG A 66 10.35 -8.15 -13.95
CA ARG A 66 11.79 -8.31 -13.74
C ARG A 66 12.13 -9.74 -13.35
N ALA A 67 11.41 -10.32 -12.38
CA ALA A 67 11.63 -11.71 -11.96
C ALA A 67 11.35 -12.73 -13.09
N GLY A 68 10.43 -12.40 -14.00
CA GLY A 68 10.14 -13.21 -15.18
C GLY A 68 11.11 -13.02 -16.36
N GLY A 69 12.16 -12.21 -16.23
CA GLY A 69 13.15 -11.98 -17.29
C GLY A 69 12.64 -11.13 -18.46
N PHE A 70 11.48 -10.46 -18.33
CA PHE A 70 10.87 -9.67 -19.41
C PHE A 70 11.72 -8.47 -19.85
N TYR A 71 12.70 -8.06 -19.05
CA TYR A 71 13.59 -6.94 -19.36
C TYR A 71 14.98 -7.36 -19.88
N GLU A 72 15.34 -8.65 -19.83
CA GLU A 72 16.72 -9.11 -20.11
C GLU A 72 16.99 -9.43 -21.59
N GLY A 73 15.97 -9.48 -22.45
CA GLY A 73 16.19 -9.82 -23.87
C GLY A 73 15.06 -9.61 -24.88
N ALA A 74 13.88 -9.09 -24.51
CA ALA A 74 12.76 -9.02 -25.45
C ALA A 74 11.92 -7.74 -25.30
N ARG A 75 11.64 -7.13 -26.46
CA ARG A 75 10.60 -6.11 -26.66
C ARG A 75 9.29 -6.58 -26.03
N LEU A 76 8.68 -5.69 -25.25
CA LEU A 76 7.22 -5.70 -25.07
C LEU A 76 6.58 -5.67 -26.48
N PRO A 77 5.52 -6.44 -26.75
CA PRO A 77 4.77 -6.30 -28.00
C PRO A 77 4.33 -4.84 -28.23
#